data_AF-A0A971UD11-F1
#
_entry.id   AF-A0A971UD11-F1
#
_cell.length_a   1.000
_cell.length_b   1.000
_cell.length_c   1.000
_cell.angle_alpha   90.00
_cell.angle_beta   90.00
_cell.angle_gamma   90.00
#
_symmetry.space_group_name_H-M   'P 1'
#
loop_
_entity.id
_entity.type
_entity.pdbx_description
1 polymer ?
#
loop_
_entity_poly.entity_id
_entity_poly.type
_entity_poly.pdbx_seq_one_letter_code
_entity_poly.pdbx_strand_id
1 'polypeptide(L)'
;MSVRDKTRWREWAERLRQEMMTGLIPQVTKSVDTITEEIGTDKSPSVLHSSRFWSSCQAAQGANDTLVKAGFEIDFKPNDESEVDEVTLRLNSTWKAIMQGVLDRRVK
;
A
#
# COMPACT_ATOMS: atom_id res chain seq x y z
N MET A 1 6.83 -7.96 11.61
CA MET A 1 5.44 -7.67 12.05
C MET A 1 4.95 -8.85 12.87
N SER A 2 4.13 -8.59 13.90
CA SER A 2 3.41 -9.67 14.58
C SER A 2 2.46 -10.36 13.60
N VAL A 3 2.00 -11.58 13.91
CA VAL A 3 1.00 -12.28 13.07
C VAL A 3 -0.28 -11.46 12.96
N ARG A 4 -0.74 -10.86 14.07
CA ARG A 4 -1.94 -10.02 14.12
C ARG A 4 -1.81 -8.77 13.25
N ASP A 5 -0.68 -8.06 13.34
CA ASP A 5 -0.43 -6.90 12.46
C ASP A 5 -0.39 -7.33 10.99
N LYS A 6 0.27 -8.45 10.68
CA LYS A 6 0.35 -8.94 9.30
C LYS A 6 -1.04 -9.22 8.72
N THR A 7 -1.95 -9.77 9.51
CA THR A 7 -3.35 -9.97 9.11
C THR A 7 -4.06 -8.63 8.85
N ARG A 8 -3.96 -7.65 9.77
CA ARG A 8 -4.56 -6.32 9.59
C ARG A 8 -4.08 -5.62 8.33
N TRP A 9 -2.76 -5.60 8.10
CA TRP A 9 -2.15 -5.04 6.89
C TRP A 9 -2.64 -5.74 5.62
N ARG A 10 -2.79 -7.07 5.68
CA ARG A 10 -3.28 -7.86 4.54
C ARG A 10 -4.74 -7.53 4.22
N GLU A 11 -5.62 -7.55 5.22
CA GLU A 11 -7.05 -7.26 5.05
C GLU A 11 -7.27 -5.86 4.51
N TRP A 12 -6.54 -4.88 5.06
CA TRP A 12 -6.56 -3.50 4.58
C TRP A 12 -6.09 -3.39 3.13
N ALA A 13 -4.96 -4.01 2.77
CA ALA A 13 -4.42 -3.97 1.42
C ALA A 13 -5.34 -4.65 0.40
N GLU A 14 -5.93 -5.79 0.75
CA GLU A 14 -6.90 -6.49 -0.09
C GLU A 14 -8.16 -5.63 -0.33
N ARG A 15 -8.68 -4.98 0.72
CA ARG A 15 -9.81 -4.04 0.62
C ARG A 15 -9.46 -2.85 -0.28
N LEU A 16 -8.33 -2.20 -0.04
CA LEU A 16 -7.88 -1.05 -0.84
C LEU A 16 -7.75 -1.42 -2.32
N ARG A 17 -7.20 -2.59 -2.62
CA ARG A 17 -7.08 -3.07 -4.00
C ARG A 17 -8.44 -3.28 -4.64
N GLN A 18 -9.41 -3.85 -3.91
CA GLN A 18 -10.77 -4.01 -4.42
C GLN A 18 -11.44 -2.67 -4.71
N GLU A 19 -11.27 -1.68 -3.83
CA GLU A 19 -11.77 -0.31 -4.02
C GLU A 19 -11.16 0.32 -5.28
N MET A 20 -9.84 0.22 -5.43
CA MET A 20 -9.12 0.70 -6.62
C MET A 20 -9.58 0.01 -7.92
N MET A 21 -9.76 -1.31 -7.89
CA MET A 21 -10.26 -2.07 -9.05
C MET A 21 -11.71 -1.71 -9.40
N THR A 22 -12.55 -1.43 -8.40
CA THR A 22 -13.95 -1.05 -8.60
C THR A 22 -14.08 0.39 -9.10
N GLY A 23 -13.28 1.30 -8.53
CA GLY A 23 -13.20 2.69 -8.93
C GLY A 23 -12.40 2.93 -10.22
N LEU A 24 -11.71 1.91 -10.73
CA LEU A 24 -10.82 1.99 -11.90
C LEU A 24 -9.70 3.03 -11.70
N ILE A 25 -9.15 3.09 -10.48
CA ILE A 25 -8.10 4.01 -10.06
C ILE A 25 -6.79 3.23 -9.92
N PRO A 26 -5.76 3.47 -10.74
CA PRO A 26 -4.54 2.65 -10.77
C PRO A 26 -3.56 2.97 -9.63
N GLN A 27 -3.71 4.12 -8.97
CA GLN A 27 -2.87 4.55 -7.85
C GLN A 27 -3.63 5.44 -6.88
N VAL A 28 -3.26 5.38 -5.61
CA VAL A 28 -3.76 6.27 -4.56
C VAL A 28 -2.59 6.79 -3.74
N THR A 29 -2.68 8.02 -3.28
CA THR A 29 -1.77 8.61 -2.30
C THR A 29 -2.53 8.80 -1.00
N LYS A 30 -1.96 8.32 0.10
CA LYS A 30 -2.54 8.44 1.44
C LYS A 30 -1.46 8.93 2.41
N SER A 31 -1.85 9.71 3.40
CA SER A 31 -0.96 10.04 4.50
C SER A 31 -0.68 8.79 5.34
N VAL A 32 0.49 8.74 5.98
CA VAL A 32 0.85 7.65 6.89
C VAL A 32 -0.12 7.58 8.07
N ASP A 33 -0.63 8.72 8.54
CA ASP A 33 -1.63 8.76 9.61
C ASP A 33 -2.95 8.10 9.19
N THR A 34 -3.47 8.43 8.01
CA THR A 34 -4.68 7.78 7.47
C THR A 34 -4.48 6.27 7.32
N ILE A 35 -3.31 5.84 6.83
CA ILE A 35 -3.00 4.40 6.74
C ILE A 35 -3.00 3.76 8.14
N THR A 36 -2.42 4.43 9.13
CA THR A 36 -2.34 3.95 10.52
C THR A 36 -3.72 3.77 11.13
N GLU A 37 -4.59 4.77 10.96
CA GLU A 37 -5.97 4.76 11.44
C GLU A 37 -6.79 3.64 10.77
N GLU A 38 -6.70 3.51 9.45
CA GLU A 38 -7.48 2.53 8.68
C GLU A 38 -7.07 1.07 8.96
N ILE A 39 -5.80 0.83 9.29
CA ILE A 39 -5.28 -0.50 9.62
C ILE A 39 -5.53 -0.84 11.09
N GLY A 40 -5.50 0.16 11.97
CA GLY A 40 -5.52 -0.04 13.42
C GLY A 40 -4.33 -0.89 13.90
N THR A 41 -3.12 -0.63 13.39
CA THR A 41 -1.90 -1.36 13.78
C THR A 41 -1.42 -0.94 15.17
N ASP A 42 -0.77 -1.85 15.88
CA ASP A 42 -0.21 -1.57 17.21
C ASP A 42 1.23 -1.00 17.12
N LYS A 43 1.72 -0.70 15.91
CA LYS A 43 3.03 -0.08 15.69
C LYS A 43 3.02 1.38 16.15
N SER A 44 4.16 1.84 16.68
CA SER A 44 4.31 3.24 17.02
C SER A 44 4.25 4.12 15.76
N PRO A 45 3.67 5.33 15.86
CA PRO A 45 3.68 6.30 14.76
C PRO A 45 5.09 6.56 14.23
N SER A 46 6.09 6.67 15.11
CA SER A 46 7.50 6.86 14.71
C SER A 46 8.07 5.75 13.82
N VAL A 47 7.58 4.51 13.94
CA VAL A 47 7.99 3.42 13.05
C VAL A 47 7.30 3.55 11.71
N LEU A 48 6.03 3.96 11.69
CA LEU A 48 5.25 4.10 10.46
C LEU A 48 5.66 5.34 9.67
N HIS A 49 6.07 6.42 10.32
CA HIS A 49 6.64 7.59 9.65
C HIS A 49 8.08 7.36 9.20
N SER A 50 8.75 6.29 9.61
CA SER A 50 10.14 6.05 9.21
C SER A 50 10.29 5.65 7.73
N SER A 51 11.14 6.37 7.00
CA SER A 51 11.56 5.98 5.64
C SER A 51 12.14 4.57 5.55
N ARG A 52 12.79 4.08 6.62
CA ARG A 52 13.33 2.72 6.68
C ARG A 52 12.22 1.66 6.66
N PHE A 53 11.10 1.94 7.32
CA PHE A 53 9.96 1.05 7.32
C PHE A 53 9.37 0.93 5.91
N TRP A 54 9.10 2.07 5.26
CA TRP A 54 8.56 2.08 3.90
C TRP A 54 9.51 1.53 2.85
N SER A 55 10.82 1.77 3.00
CA SER A 55 11.85 1.14 2.15
C SER A 55 11.81 -0.39 2.26
N SER A 56 11.64 -0.90 3.48
CA SER A 56 11.51 -2.34 3.72
C SER A 56 10.22 -2.92 3.12
N CYS A 57 9.12 -2.18 3.19
CA CYS A 57 7.87 -2.54 2.51
C CYS A 57 8.03 -2.56 0.98
N GLN A 58 8.63 -1.50 0.42
CA GLN A 58 8.86 -1.36 -1.02
C GLN A 58 9.73 -2.49 -1.57
N ALA A 59 10.78 -2.86 -0.84
CA ALA A 59 11.68 -3.96 -1.20
C ALA A 59 11.13 -5.36 -0.84
N ALA A 60 9.90 -5.46 -0.32
CA ALA A 60 9.28 -6.70 0.16
C ALA A 60 10.17 -7.50 1.13
N GLN A 61 10.92 -6.81 2.00
CA GLN A 61 11.92 -7.45 2.83
C GLN A 61 11.32 -8.10 4.08
N GLY A 62 11.55 -9.41 4.22
CA GLY A 62 11.22 -10.17 5.42
C GLY A 62 9.74 -10.11 5.77
N ALA A 63 9.43 -9.60 6.97
CA ALA A 63 8.06 -9.54 7.45
C ALA A 63 7.21 -8.43 6.82
N ASN A 64 7.81 -7.51 6.05
CA ASN A 64 7.16 -6.33 5.45
C ASN A 64 6.73 -6.53 3.98
N ASP A 65 6.62 -7.77 3.54
CA ASP A 65 6.23 -8.16 2.19
C ASP A 65 4.73 -8.01 1.86
N THR A 66 3.91 -7.57 2.81
CA THR A 66 2.45 -7.74 2.76
C THR A 66 1.79 -6.92 1.65
N LEU A 67 2.18 -5.65 1.50
CA LEU A 67 1.66 -4.75 0.45
C LEU A 67 2.06 -5.22 -0.95
N VAL A 68 3.32 -5.64 -1.11
CA VAL A 68 3.83 -6.16 -2.39
C VAL A 68 3.11 -7.46 -2.76
N LYS A 69 2.90 -8.37 -1.80
CA LYS A 69 2.12 -9.60 -2.01
C LYS A 69 0.64 -9.33 -2.31
N ALA A 70 0.07 -8.26 -1.77
CA ALA A 70 -1.27 -7.81 -2.12
C ALA A 70 -1.34 -7.24 -3.55
N GLY A 71 -0.20 -6.96 -4.17
CA GLY A 71 -0.10 -6.53 -5.56
C GLY A 71 0.16 -5.04 -5.74
N PHE A 72 0.76 -4.39 -4.74
CA PHE A 72 1.12 -2.98 -4.81
C PHE A 72 2.61 -2.74 -5.13
N GLU A 73 2.86 -1.75 -5.96
CA GLU A 73 4.10 -0.98 -6.01
C GLU A 73 3.96 0.19 -5.03
N ILE A 74 5.01 0.49 -4.28
CA ILE A 74 5.01 1.51 -3.24
C ILE A 74 6.00 2.59 -3.61
N ASP A 75 5.59 3.85 -3.55
CA ASP A 75 6.50 5.00 -3.59
C ASP A 75 6.22 5.95 -2.45
N PHE A 76 7.27 6.66 -2.05
CA PHE A 76 7.22 7.70 -1.05
C PHE A 76 8.43 8.60 -1.25
N LYS A 77 8.37 9.80 -0.68
CA LYS A 77 9.51 10.71 -0.64
C LYS A 77 9.76 11.06 0.83
N PRO A 78 10.92 10.71 1.39
CA PRO A 78 11.24 11.13 2.75
C PRO A 78 11.48 12.64 2.80
N ASN A 79 11.14 13.26 3.93
CA ASN A 79 11.47 14.64 4.26
C ASN A 79 12.94 14.74 4.77
N ASP A 80 13.35 15.95 5.15
CA ASP A 80 14.72 16.23 5.61
C ASP A 80 15.09 15.48 6.91
N GLU A 81 14.10 15.03 7.67
CA GLU A 81 14.25 14.25 8.90
C GLU A 81 14.20 12.73 8.65
N SER A 82 14.20 12.30 7.38
CA SER A 82 14.03 10.90 6.97
C SER A 82 12.68 10.29 7.37
N GLU A 83 11.67 11.13 7.60
CA GLU A 83 10.29 10.74 7.83
C GLU A 83 9.48 10.76 6.54
N VAL A 84 8.36 10.06 6.53
CA VAL A 84 7.48 9.86 5.38
C VAL A 84 6.08 10.25 5.79
N ASP A 85 5.59 11.36 5.25
CA ASP A 85 4.24 11.84 5.53
C ASP A 85 3.19 11.18 4.64
N GLU A 86 3.56 10.86 3.39
CA GLU A 86 2.67 10.32 2.37
C GLU A 86 3.28 9.15 1.62
N VAL A 87 2.40 8.19 1.28
CA VAL A 87 2.75 7.00 0.51
C VAL A 87 1.80 6.86 -0.66
N THR A 88 2.38 6.67 -1.84
CA THR A 88 1.66 6.31 -3.05
C THR A 88 1.68 4.80 -3.23
N LEU A 89 0.49 4.20 -3.32
CA LEU A 89 0.29 2.79 -3.61
C LEU A 89 -0.26 2.66 -5.02
N ARG A 90 0.49 2.02 -5.91
CA ARG A 90 0.08 1.74 -7.29
C ARG A 90 -0.19 0.26 -7.46
N LEU A 91 -1.18 -0.08 -8.28
CA LEU A 91 -1.34 -1.46 -8.72
C LEU A 91 -0.09 -1.91 -9.47
N ASN A 92 0.39 -3.13 -9.22
CA ASN A 92 1.46 -3.71 -10.00
C ASN A 92 1.01 -4.03 -11.43
N SER A 93 1.95 -4.44 -12.28
CA SER A 93 1.69 -4.77 -13.69
C SER A 93 0.55 -5.78 -13.87
N THR A 94 0.45 -6.80 -13.03
CA THR A 94 -0.62 -7.81 -13.09
C THR A 94 -2.00 -7.18 -12.89
N TRP A 95 -2.17 -6.39 -11.83
CA TRP A 95 -3.47 -5.75 -11.53
C TRP A 95 -3.79 -4.62 -12.50
N LYS A 96 -2.78 -3.87 -12.97
CA LYS A 96 -2.94 -2.90 -14.06
C LYS A 96 -3.47 -3.56 -15.34
N ALA A 97 -2.91 -4.72 -15.72
CA ALA A 97 -3.39 -5.45 -16.90
C ALA A 97 -4.84 -5.94 -16.75
N ILE A 98 -5.21 -6.45 -15.56
CA ILE A 98 -6.60 -6.85 -15.27
C ILE A 98 -7.53 -5.64 -15.37
N MET A 99 -7.15 -4.50 -14.78
CA MET A 99 -7.93 -3.26 -14.83
C MET A 99 -8.09 -2.77 -16.28
N GLN A 100 -7.01 -2.78 -17.07
CA GLN A 100 -7.07 -2.40 -18.48
C GLN A 100 -8.04 -3.30 -19.26
N GLY A 101 -8.02 -4.61 -19.02
CA GLY A 101 -8.98 -5.53 -19.64
C GLY A 101 -10.44 -5.25 -19.27
N VAL A 102 -10.71 -4.70 -18.09
CA VAL A 102 -12.06 -4.24 -17.71
C VAL A 102 -12.44 -2.95 -18.43
N LEU A 103 -11.51 -1.99 -18.51
CA LEU A 103 -11.70 -0.73 -19.23
C LEU A 103 -11.98 -0.97 -20.71
N ASP A 104 -11.18 -1.81 -21.37
CA ASP A 104 -11.31 -2.14 -22.80
C ASP A 104 -12.67 -2.78 -23.14
N ARG A 105 -13.28 -3.50 -22.19
CA ARG A 105 -14.62 -4.10 -22.35
C ARG A 105 -15.76 -3.11 -22.13
N ARG A 106 -15.56 -2.04 -21.37
CA ARG A 106 -16.57 -0.99 -21.16
C ARG A 106 -16.71 -0.03 -22.34
N VAL A 107 -15.65 0.08 -23.16
CA VAL A 107 -15.60 1.00 -24.32
C VAL A 107 -16.16 0.34 -25.60
N LYS A 108 -16.37 -0.98 -25.59
CA LYS A 108 -17.05 -1.73 -26.66
C LYS A 108 -18.56 -1.77 -26.42
#